data_AF-A0A7K4L9P9-F1
#
_entry.id   AF-A0A7K4L9P9-F1
#
_cell.length_a   1.000
_cell.length_b   1.000
_cell.length_c   1.000
_cell.angle_alpha   90.00
_cell.angle_beta   90.00
_cell.angle_gamma   90.00
#
_symmetry.space_group_name_H-M   'P 1'
#
loop_
_entity.id
_entity.type
_entity.pdbx_description
1 polymer ?
#
loop_
_entity_poly.entity_id
_entity_poly.type
_entity_poly.pdbx_seq_one_letter_code
_entity_poly.pdbx_strand_id
1 'polypeptide(L)'
;MIPTEEVSARRREIEDKLKQEEETLSFIKESLEKSDQLTKNMVSILSSFESRLMKLENSIIPVHKQTENLQRLQENVEKTLSCLDHVISYYHVAKDTEKIIKEGPTGRLEEYLNCMDKIQKAVEYFQDNNPDSPELNRVKSLFERGKESLESEFRSLMTRHTKPVPPILILDLISGDEEMETQEEMSLEHLPESVLHDIIRISGWLVENGRNQDFMTVYFQIRSIQLDRSIKGLKDHFRKNSSSSGVPYSPAIQNKRKDTPTKKPIKRPGTIRKAQNLLKQYSQHGLDGKKGASNLIPMEGRDDVFDIEIDAYIHCVSAFVKLAQSEYQLLTEIVPEHHQKKTFDSLIQESLDNLIMEGDNIVSAARKAIIRHDYSAVLTIFPVLKHLKQMKPEFDQVLQGTAAGTKNKLPGLITSMETTGAKALEEFADNIKNDPDKEYNMPKDGTVHELTSNAILFLQQLLDFQETAGAMLASQVLGDTYNIPLDPRETSSSASSYSSEFSRRLLSTYICKVLGNLQLNLLSKSKVYEDPALSAIFLHNNYNYILKSLEK
;
A
#
# COMPACT_ATOMS: atom_id res chain seq x y z
N MET A 1 95.50 113.38 -52.40
CA MET A 1 95.79 112.74 -53.71
C MET A 1 95.46 111.26 -53.57
N ILE A 2 94.68 110.76 -54.53
CA ILE A 2 93.97 109.48 -54.53
C ILE A 2 94.93 108.32 -54.88
N PRO A 3 94.59 107.06 -54.55
CA PRO A 3 94.73 106.00 -55.54
C PRO A 3 93.42 105.21 -55.76
N THR A 4 92.96 105.28 -57.01
CA THR A 4 91.67 104.89 -57.59
C THR A 4 91.55 103.39 -57.92
N GLU A 5 92.56 102.58 -57.60
CA GLU A 5 92.55 101.14 -57.90
C GLU A 5 91.71 100.31 -56.90
N GLU A 6 91.71 100.67 -55.61
CA GLU A 6 90.91 99.97 -54.58
C GLU A 6 89.39 100.08 -54.83
N VAL A 7 88.94 101.20 -55.39
CA VAL A 7 87.53 101.43 -55.70
C VAL A 7 87.07 100.54 -56.85
N SER A 8 87.93 100.31 -57.86
CA SER A 8 87.61 99.43 -58.99
C SER A 8 87.59 97.95 -58.58
N ALA A 9 88.53 97.53 -57.72
CA ALA A 9 88.62 96.16 -57.24
C ALA A 9 87.43 95.80 -56.34
N ARG A 10 87.04 96.68 -55.41
CA ARG A 10 85.82 96.50 -54.59
C ARG A 10 84.56 96.52 -55.44
N ARG A 11 84.50 97.34 -56.48
CA ARG A 11 83.34 97.37 -57.40
C ARG A 11 83.20 96.05 -58.16
N ARG A 12 84.32 95.45 -58.60
CA ARG A 12 84.34 94.15 -59.26
C ARG A 12 83.95 93.00 -58.31
N GLU A 13 84.43 93.03 -57.07
CA GLU A 13 84.11 92.00 -56.08
C GLU A 13 82.64 92.07 -55.62
N ILE A 14 82.07 93.28 -55.56
CA ILE A 14 80.63 93.50 -55.34
C ILE A 14 79.82 93.05 -56.56
N GLU A 15 80.28 93.32 -57.78
CA GLU A 15 79.63 92.83 -59.02
C GLU A 15 79.65 91.30 -59.14
N ASP A 16 80.76 90.65 -58.77
CA ASP A 16 80.86 89.18 -58.79
C ASP A 16 80.00 88.54 -57.69
N LYS A 17 79.95 89.14 -56.48
CA LYS A 17 79.02 88.69 -55.43
C LYS A 17 77.56 88.95 -55.79
N LEU A 18 77.26 90.09 -56.42
CA LEU A 18 75.92 90.41 -56.92
C LEU A 18 75.50 89.39 -57.98
N LYS A 19 76.40 89.01 -58.89
CA LYS A 19 76.14 87.98 -59.90
C LYS A 19 75.97 86.60 -59.30
N GLN A 20 76.77 86.24 -58.30
CA GLN A 20 76.63 84.96 -57.59
C GLN A 20 75.34 84.90 -56.74
N GLU A 21 74.93 86.02 -56.14
CA GLU A 21 73.63 86.17 -55.49
C GLU A 21 72.48 86.12 -56.52
N GLU A 22 72.61 86.76 -57.69
CA GLU A 22 71.62 86.66 -58.77
C GLU A 22 71.47 85.23 -59.28
N GLU A 23 72.58 84.48 -59.46
CA GLU A 23 72.55 83.08 -59.88
C GLU A 23 71.93 82.17 -58.80
N THR A 24 72.31 82.32 -57.53
CA THR A 24 71.71 81.54 -56.43
C THR A 24 70.24 81.90 -56.21
N LEU A 25 69.86 83.16 -56.35
CA LEU A 25 68.47 83.62 -56.28
C LEU A 25 67.68 83.09 -57.48
N SER A 26 68.29 83.00 -58.67
CA SER A 26 67.66 82.35 -59.84
C SER A 26 67.44 80.85 -59.62
N PHE A 27 68.42 80.13 -59.04
CA PHE A 27 68.32 78.71 -58.73
C PHE A 27 67.28 78.44 -57.62
N ILE A 28 67.25 79.26 -56.57
CA ILE A 28 66.25 79.17 -55.50
C ILE A 28 64.87 79.48 -56.06
N LYS A 29 64.72 80.48 -56.95
CA LYS A 29 63.45 80.76 -57.64
C LYS A 29 63.01 79.56 -58.47
N GLU A 30 63.90 78.96 -59.25
CA GLU A 30 63.56 77.80 -60.09
C GLU A 30 63.21 76.57 -59.22
N SER A 31 63.93 76.34 -58.11
CA SER A 31 63.63 75.27 -57.17
C SER A 31 62.33 75.51 -56.41
N LEU A 32 62.03 76.77 -56.08
CA LEU A 32 60.77 77.18 -55.45
C LEU A 32 59.61 76.99 -56.43
N GLU A 33 59.80 77.31 -57.70
CA GLU A 33 58.80 77.13 -58.76
C GLU A 33 58.56 75.64 -59.05
N LYS A 34 59.62 74.81 -59.05
CA LYS A 34 59.48 73.34 -59.09
C LYS A 34 58.76 72.79 -57.87
N SER A 35 59.06 73.29 -56.68
CA SER A 35 58.39 72.86 -55.44
C SER A 35 56.93 73.32 -55.39
N ASP A 36 56.63 74.52 -55.89
CA ASP A 36 55.25 75.03 -56.04
C ASP A 36 54.48 74.19 -57.07
N GLN A 37 55.10 73.82 -58.19
CA GLN A 37 54.50 72.92 -59.17
C GLN A 37 54.23 71.52 -58.62
N LEU A 38 55.16 70.94 -57.85
CA LEU A 38 54.95 69.66 -57.16
C LEU A 38 53.84 69.75 -56.11
N THR A 39 53.77 70.86 -55.37
CA THR A 39 52.72 71.11 -54.39
C THR A 39 51.36 71.23 -55.07
N LYS A 40 51.27 71.96 -56.20
CA LYS A 40 50.06 72.04 -57.03
C LYS A 40 49.64 70.68 -57.58
N ASN A 41 50.59 69.86 -58.02
CA ASN A 41 50.32 68.49 -58.47
C ASN A 41 49.79 67.63 -57.32
N MET A 42 50.38 67.73 -56.12
CA MET A 42 49.93 67.00 -54.93
C MET A 42 48.53 67.44 -54.48
N VAL A 43 48.25 68.74 -54.48
CA VAL A 43 46.91 69.29 -54.20
C VAL A 43 45.91 68.84 -55.25
N SER A 44 46.29 68.79 -56.53
CA SER A 44 45.44 68.27 -57.60
C SER A 44 45.11 66.78 -57.42
N ILE A 45 46.11 65.96 -57.07
CA ILE A 45 45.90 64.54 -56.76
C ILE A 45 44.97 64.38 -55.56
N LEU A 46 45.23 65.09 -54.46
CA LEU A 46 44.39 65.04 -53.25
C LEU A 46 42.96 65.49 -53.53
N SER A 47 42.76 66.58 -54.28
CA SER A 47 41.44 67.03 -54.70
C SER A 47 40.74 65.99 -55.58
N SER A 48 41.48 65.28 -56.44
CA SER A 48 40.94 64.19 -57.25
C SER A 48 40.53 62.98 -56.38
N PHE A 49 41.31 62.66 -55.34
CA PHE A 49 40.99 61.62 -54.39
C PHE A 49 39.77 61.99 -53.57
N GLU A 50 39.71 63.20 -53.03
CA GLU A 50 38.57 63.71 -52.27
C GLU A 50 37.29 63.71 -53.12
N SER A 51 37.36 64.14 -54.38
CA SER A 51 36.23 64.05 -55.31
C SER A 51 35.79 62.61 -55.56
N ARG A 52 36.74 61.67 -55.69
CA ARG A 52 36.42 60.24 -55.88
C ARG A 52 35.86 59.61 -54.61
N LEU A 53 36.37 59.98 -53.44
CA LEU A 53 35.91 59.49 -52.14
C LEU A 53 34.51 60.02 -51.86
N MET A 54 34.24 61.30 -52.10
CA MET A 54 32.91 61.89 -52.07
C MET A 54 31.94 61.17 -53.01
N LYS A 55 32.33 60.89 -54.26
CA LYS A 55 31.48 60.14 -55.21
C LYS A 55 31.22 58.71 -54.74
N LEU A 56 32.22 58.04 -54.19
CA LEU A 56 32.09 56.69 -53.67
C LEU A 56 31.21 56.65 -52.44
N GLU A 57 31.41 57.57 -51.50
CA GLU A 57 30.62 57.71 -50.27
C GLU A 57 29.15 58.01 -50.60
N ASN A 58 28.91 58.96 -51.50
CA ASN A 58 27.56 59.27 -51.99
C ASN A 58 26.92 58.10 -52.74
N SER A 59 27.70 57.16 -53.28
CA SER A 59 27.19 55.96 -53.96
C SER A 59 27.00 54.78 -53.01
N ILE A 60 27.87 54.59 -52.01
CA ILE A 60 27.87 53.42 -51.12
C ILE A 60 26.91 53.63 -49.96
N ILE A 61 26.85 54.81 -49.35
CA ILE A 61 25.98 55.06 -48.19
C ILE A 61 24.50 54.77 -48.50
N PRO A 62 23.94 55.21 -49.64
CA PRO A 62 22.56 54.90 -49.98
C PRO A 62 22.34 53.40 -50.21
N VAL A 63 23.29 52.73 -50.86
CA VAL A 63 23.23 51.28 -51.11
C VAL A 63 23.28 50.52 -49.78
N HIS A 64 24.21 50.83 -48.89
CA HIS A 64 24.29 50.21 -47.57
C HIS A 64 23.02 50.46 -46.74
N LYS A 65 22.49 51.69 -46.75
CA LYS A 65 21.20 52.00 -46.08
C LYS A 65 20.04 51.22 -46.69
N GLN A 66 20.00 51.09 -48.02
CA GLN A 66 18.99 50.28 -48.70
C GLN A 66 19.15 48.79 -48.37
N THR A 67 20.37 48.26 -48.33
CA THR A 67 20.65 46.87 -47.94
C THR A 67 20.26 46.60 -46.50
N GLU A 68 20.55 47.52 -45.56
CA GLU A 68 20.15 47.39 -44.16
C GLU A 68 18.63 47.42 -44.00
N ASN A 69 17.94 48.34 -44.70
CA ASN A 69 16.48 48.38 -44.72
C ASN A 69 15.89 47.09 -45.34
N LEU A 70 16.52 46.55 -46.37
CA LEU A 70 16.11 45.29 -47.00
C LEU A 70 16.29 44.10 -46.05
N GLN A 71 17.40 44.03 -45.30
CA GLN A 71 17.63 43.01 -44.29
C GLN A 71 16.60 43.09 -43.16
N ARG A 72 16.30 44.30 -42.66
CA ARG A 72 15.23 44.49 -41.66
C ARG A 72 13.86 44.07 -42.20
N LEU A 73 13.57 44.39 -43.47
CA LEU A 73 12.34 43.95 -44.11
C LEU A 73 12.28 42.43 -44.20
N GLN A 74 13.36 41.78 -44.64
CA GLN A 74 13.47 40.33 -44.72
C GLN A 74 13.26 39.69 -43.34
N GLU A 75 13.94 40.16 -42.30
CA GLU A 75 13.75 39.66 -40.94
C GLU A 75 12.31 39.83 -40.44
N ASN A 76 11.68 40.96 -40.74
CA ASN A 76 10.28 41.19 -40.37
C ASN A 76 9.32 40.25 -41.11
N VAL A 77 9.59 39.97 -42.39
CA VAL A 77 8.82 39.01 -43.18
C VAL A 77 9.01 37.59 -42.63
N GLU A 78 10.24 37.18 -42.33
CA GLU A 78 10.53 35.87 -41.75
C GLU A 78 9.87 35.68 -40.37
N LYS A 79 9.95 36.69 -39.49
CA LYS A 79 9.26 36.67 -38.19
C LYS A 79 7.75 36.58 -38.36
N THR A 80 7.18 37.31 -39.32
CA THR A 80 5.74 37.30 -39.57
C THR A 80 5.29 35.96 -40.16
N LEU A 81 6.06 35.37 -41.07
CA LEU A 81 5.82 34.02 -41.58
C LEU A 81 5.87 32.99 -40.45
N SER A 82 6.89 33.05 -39.58
CA SER A 82 6.98 32.14 -38.43
C SER A 82 5.81 32.29 -37.47
N CYS A 83 5.34 33.51 -37.21
CA CYS A 83 4.14 33.73 -36.40
C CYS A 83 2.89 33.16 -37.08
N LEU A 84 2.76 33.36 -38.40
CA LEU A 84 1.62 32.86 -39.17
C LEU A 84 1.59 31.32 -39.20
N ASP A 85 2.74 30.67 -39.41
CA ASP A 85 2.87 29.21 -39.36
C ASP A 85 2.53 28.66 -37.97
N HIS A 86 2.93 29.37 -36.90
CA HIS A 86 2.57 29.00 -35.53
C HIS A 86 1.05 29.04 -35.33
N VAL A 87 0.36 30.08 -35.80
CA VAL A 87 -1.10 30.18 -35.70
C VAL A 87 -1.78 29.08 -36.54
N ILE A 88 -1.36 28.90 -37.80
CA ILE A 88 -1.90 27.88 -38.71
C ILE A 88 -1.77 26.47 -38.11
N SER A 89 -0.67 26.20 -37.39
CA SER A 89 -0.47 24.90 -36.75
C SER A 89 -1.64 24.50 -35.84
N TYR A 90 -2.19 25.43 -35.05
CA TYR A 90 -3.34 25.16 -34.16
C TYR A 90 -4.64 24.82 -34.91
N TYR A 91 -4.84 25.40 -36.09
CA TYR A 91 -6.01 25.08 -36.93
C TYR A 91 -5.92 23.68 -37.56
N HIS A 92 -4.71 23.13 -37.74
CA HIS A 92 -4.51 21.78 -38.24
C HIS A 92 -4.54 20.69 -37.16
N VAL A 93 -4.26 21.04 -35.89
CA VAL A 93 -4.24 20.09 -34.76
C VAL A 93 -5.47 19.20 -34.73
N ALA A 94 -6.67 19.76 -34.88
CA ALA A 94 -7.90 18.98 -34.84
C ALA A 94 -7.96 17.89 -35.92
N LYS A 95 -7.44 18.15 -37.13
CA LYS A 95 -7.45 17.20 -38.25
C LYS A 95 -6.36 16.15 -38.12
N ASP A 96 -5.17 16.57 -37.70
CA ASP A 96 -3.99 15.72 -37.62
C ASP A 96 -4.09 14.71 -36.47
N THR A 97 -4.71 15.12 -35.35
CA THR A 97 -4.87 14.28 -34.17
C THR A 97 -6.13 13.41 -34.20
N GLU A 98 -7.13 13.74 -35.03
CA GLU A 98 -8.44 13.04 -35.05
C GLU A 98 -8.30 11.53 -35.29
N LYS A 99 -7.37 11.11 -36.14
CA LYS A 99 -7.12 9.70 -36.43
C LYS A 99 -6.60 8.96 -35.20
N ILE A 100 -5.61 9.53 -34.51
CA ILE A 100 -4.98 8.91 -33.33
C ILE A 100 -5.99 8.80 -32.19
N ILE A 101 -6.78 9.86 -31.96
CA ILE A 101 -7.83 9.86 -30.94
C ILE A 101 -8.90 8.79 -31.22
N LYS A 102 -9.29 8.58 -32.49
CA LYS A 102 -10.28 7.55 -32.86
C LYS A 102 -9.76 6.14 -32.68
N GLU A 103 -8.48 5.89 -32.92
CA GLU A 103 -7.90 4.55 -32.81
C GLU A 103 -7.54 4.16 -31.37
N GLY A 104 -7.48 5.12 -30.44
CA GLY A 104 -7.29 4.89 -29.02
C GLY A 104 -5.83 4.69 -28.56
N PRO A 105 -5.59 4.74 -27.24
CA PRO A 105 -4.24 4.71 -26.64
C PRO A 105 -3.61 3.31 -26.54
N THR A 106 -4.37 2.23 -26.76
CA THR A 106 -3.93 0.84 -26.51
C THR A 106 -2.64 0.51 -27.26
N GLY A 107 -1.56 0.19 -26.53
CA GLY A 107 -0.26 -0.21 -27.08
C GLY A 107 0.61 0.93 -27.62
N ARG A 108 0.16 2.19 -27.52
CA ARG A 108 0.88 3.40 -27.98
C ARG A 108 0.56 4.62 -27.12
N LEU A 109 0.58 4.43 -25.81
CA LEU A 109 0.19 5.44 -24.84
C LEU A 109 1.00 6.74 -25.02
N GLU A 110 2.30 6.65 -25.19
CA GLU A 110 3.17 7.83 -25.30
C GLU A 110 2.87 8.68 -26.55
N GLU A 111 2.61 8.04 -27.69
CA GLU A 111 2.18 8.76 -28.90
C GLU A 111 0.82 9.45 -28.69
N TYR A 112 -0.08 8.76 -27.99
CA TYR A 112 -1.40 9.28 -27.67
C TYR A 112 -1.36 10.48 -26.72
N LEU A 113 -0.58 10.39 -25.63
CA LEU A 113 -0.40 11.48 -24.67
C LEU A 113 0.22 12.72 -25.32
N ASN A 114 1.23 12.53 -26.19
CA ASN A 114 1.80 13.63 -26.98
C ASN A 114 0.76 14.30 -27.90
N CYS A 115 -0.20 13.54 -28.43
CA CYS A 115 -1.32 14.10 -29.19
C CYS A 115 -2.28 14.87 -28.29
N MET A 116 -2.57 14.36 -27.09
CA MET A 116 -3.39 15.06 -26.10
C MET A 116 -2.78 16.39 -25.67
N ASP A 117 -1.47 16.46 -25.46
CA ASP A 117 -0.77 17.70 -25.12
C ASP A 117 -0.85 18.74 -26.25
N LYS A 118 -0.77 18.31 -27.51
CA LYS A 118 -0.95 19.19 -28.68
C LYS A 118 -2.38 19.73 -28.75
N ILE A 119 -3.39 18.89 -28.47
CA ILE A 119 -4.78 19.29 -28.41
C ILE A 119 -4.99 20.28 -27.26
N GLN A 120 -4.45 20.02 -26.08
CA GLN A 120 -4.54 20.89 -24.90
C GLN A 120 -3.98 22.30 -25.19
N LYS A 121 -2.77 22.38 -25.76
CA LYS A 121 -2.18 23.67 -26.18
C LYS A 121 -3.04 24.42 -27.19
N ALA A 122 -3.69 23.70 -28.10
CA ALA A 122 -4.63 24.31 -29.05
C ALA A 122 -5.89 24.82 -28.35
N VAL A 123 -6.42 24.11 -27.34
CA VAL A 123 -7.55 24.58 -26.53
C VAL A 123 -7.21 25.89 -25.82
N GLU A 124 -6.05 25.94 -25.15
CA GLU A 124 -5.56 27.14 -24.45
C GLU A 124 -5.39 28.31 -25.41
N TYR A 125 -4.73 28.09 -26.55
CA TYR A 125 -4.55 29.11 -27.58
C TYR A 125 -5.89 29.71 -28.07
N PHE A 126 -6.86 28.85 -28.41
CA PHE A 126 -8.16 29.32 -28.88
C PHE A 126 -9.01 29.95 -27.77
N GLN A 127 -8.88 29.51 -26.51
CA GLN A 127 -9.54 30.15 -25.37
C GLN A 127 -9.05 31.58 -25.14
N ASP A 128 -7.75 31.82 -25.24
CA ASP A 128 -7.17 33.13 -24.98
C ASP A 128 -7.38 34.11 -26.13
N ASN A 129 -7.34 33.62 -27.38
CA ASN A 129 -7.36 34.48 -28.57
C ASN A 129 -8.74 34.59 -29.24
N ASN A 130 -9.53 33.50 -29.30
CA ASN A 130 -10.80 33.45 -30.02
C ASN A 130 -11.86 32.55 -29.32
N PRO A 131 -12.46 33.02 -28.21
CA PRO A 131 -13.34 32.21 -27.35
C PRO A 131 -14.61 31.68 -28.04
N ASP A 132 -15.17 32.40 -29.01
CA ASP A 132 -16.43 32.06 -29.67
C ASP A 132 -16.24 31.29 -30.99
N SER A 133 -15.02 30.83 -31.26
CA SER A 133 -14.70 30.14 -32.52
C SER A 133 -15.28 28.72 -32.60
N PRO A 134 -15.80 28.28 -33.76
CA PRO A 134 -16.23 26.90 -33.96
C PRO A 134 -15.07 25.90 -33.85
N GLU A 135 -13.84 26.33 -34.15
CA GLU A 135 -12.62 25.55 -34.00
C GLU A 135 -12.38 25.19 -32.53
N LEU A 136 -12.58 26.12 -31.60
CA LEU A 136 -12.45 25.85 -30.17
C LEU A 136 -13.40 24.72 -29.74
N ASN A 137 -14.65 24.76 -30.20
CA ASN A 137 -15.64 23.72 -29.88
C ASN A 137 -15.23 22.36 -30.44
N ARG A 138 -14.65 22.32 -31.64
CA ARG A 138 -14.14 21.08 -32.25
C ARG A 138 -12.96 20.50 -31.46
N VAL A 139 -11.97 21.33 -31.11
CA VAL A 139 -10.79 20.89 -30.34
C VAL A 139 -11.20 20.45 -28.93
N LYS A 140 -12.09 21.18 -28.25
CA LYS A 140 -12.66 20.76 -26.95
C LYS A 140 -13.40 19.42 -27.04
N SER A 141 -14.24 19.22 -28.04
CA SER A 141 -14.92 17.93 -28.23
C SER A 141 -13.93 16.78 -28.48
N LEU A 142 -12.87 17.04 -29.24
CA LEU A 142 -11.84 16.05 -29.50
C LEU A 142 -11.03 15.72 -28.23
N PHE A 143 -10.74 16.74 -27.41
CA PHE A 143 -10.10 16.59 -26.12
C PHE A 143 -10.92 15.74 -25.16
N GLU A 144 -12.23 16.02 -25.00
CA GLU A 144 -13.10 15.22 -24.13
C GLU A 144 -13.19 13.77 -24.59
N ARG A 145 -13.32 13.52 -25.90
CA ARG A 145 -13.27 12.15 -26.45
C ARG A 145 -11.93 11.46 -26.20
N GLY A 146 -10.85 12.23 -26.28
CA GLY A 146 -9.50 11.77 -26.02
C GLY A 146 -9.32 11.31 -24.56
N LYS A 147 -9.85 12.12 -23.64
CA LYS A 147 -9.91 11.84 -22.20
C LYS A 147 -10.77 10.62 -21.88
N GLU A 148 -11.99 10.51 -22.43
CA GLU A 148 -12.86 9.34 -22.25
C GLU A 148 -12.17 8.03 -22.70
N SER A 149 -11.37 8.10 -23.77
CA SER A 149 -10.60 6.95 -24.25
C SER A 149 -9.47 6.56 -23.29
N LEU A 150 -8.83 7.52 -22.62
CA LEU A 150 -7.84 7.26 -21.57
C LEU A 150 -8.49 6.66 -20.32
N GLU A 151 -9.64 7.14 -19.89
CA GLU A 151 -10.41 6.55 -18.78
C GLU A 151 -10.84 5.11 -19.10
N SER A 152 -11.26 4.85 -20.35
CA SER A 152 -11.60 3.51 -20.83
C SER A 152 -10.37 2.58 -20.87
N GLU A 153 -9.22 3.08 -21.32
CA GLU A 153 -7.98 2.30 -21.33
C GLU A 153 -7.51 1.98 -19.91
N PHE A 154 -7.55 2.96 -18.98
CA PHE A 154 -7.26 2.72 -17.56
C PHE A 154 -8.13 1.58 -17.00
N ARG A 155 -9.44 1.64 -17.23
CA ARG A 155 -10.39 0.59 -16.82
C ARG A 155 -10.04 -0.76 -17.46
N SER A 156 -9.69 -0.77 -18.74
CA SER A 156 -9.33 -1.97 -19.51
C SER A 156 -8.06 -2.63 -18.95
N LEU A 157 -7.00 -1.84 -18.73
CA LEU A 157 -5.73 -2.32 -18.17
C LEU A 157 -5.93 -2.90 -16.77
N MET A 158 -6.65 -2.17 -15.90
CA MET A 158 -6.96 -2.63 -14.55
C MET A 158 -7.77 -3.93 -14.55
N THR A 159 -8.81 -4.02 -15.38
CA THR A 159 -9.71 -5.19 -15.42
C THR A 159 -9.01 -6.43 -16.00
N ARG A 160 -8.14 -6.25 -17.00
CA ARG A 160 -7.48 -7.36 -17.70
C ARG A 160 -6.33 -7.96 -16.91
N HIS A 161 -5.56 -7.11 -16.22
CA HIS A 161 -4.30 -7.52 -15.60
C HIS A 161 -4.40 -7.72 -14.09
N THR A 162 -5.45 -7.23 -13.44
CA THR A 162 -5.69 -7.54 -12.03
C THR A 162 -6.27 -8.95 -11.87
N LYS A 163 -5.65 -9.76 -11.01
CA LYS A 163 -6.11 -11.10 -10.64
C LYS A 163 -6.10 -11.26 -9.11
N PRO A 164 -6.93 -12.15 -8.55
CA PRO A 164 -6.85 -12.47 -7.14
C PRO A 164 -5.55 -13.20 -6.84
N VAL A 165 -4.99 -12.92 -5.67
CA VAL A 165 -3.73 -13.51 -5.19
C VAL A 165 -3.98 -14.98 -4.85
N PRO A 166 -3.19 -15.93 -5.41
CA PRO A 166 -3.29 -17.34 -5.11
C PRO A 166 -3.08 -17.66 -3.60
N PRO A 167 -3.83 -18.61 -3.02
CA PRO A 167 -3.70 -18.97 -1.61
C PRO A 167 -2.29 -19.31 -1.14
N ILE A 168 -1.49 -20.00 -1.98
CA ILE A 168 -0.13 -20.42 -1.64
C ILE A 168 0.77 -19.20 -1.43
N LEU A 169 0.69 -18.19 -2.31
CA LEU A 169 1.48 -16.97 -2.16
C LEU A 169 1.07 -16.19 -0.91
N ILE A 170 -0.22 -16.20 -0.55
CA ILE A 170 -0.69 -15.56 0.69
C ILE A 170 -0.08 -16.27 1.91
N LEU A 171 -0.03 -17.61 1.91
CA LEU A 171 0.57 -18.37 2.99
C LEU A 171 2.08 -18.12 3.10
N ASP A 172 2.78 -18.03 1.97
CA ASP A 172 4.21 -17.68 1.94
C ASP A 172 4.46 -16.27 2.51
N LEU A 173 3.58 -15.30 2.22
CA LEU A 173 3.63 -13.95 2.80
C LEU A 173 3.37 -13.92 4.31
N ILE A 174 2.50 -14.81 4.82
CA ILE A 174 2.23 -14.93 6.25
C ILE A 174 3.41 -15.61 6.97
N SER A 175 4.00 -16.64 6.36
CA SER A 175 5.14 -17.39 6.94
C SER A 175 6.48 -16.64 6.84
N GLY A 176 6.65 -15.75 5.85
CA GLY A 176 7.89 -15.00 5.64
C GLY A 176 8.30 -14.08 6.80
N ASP A 177 7.36 -13.71 7.67
CA ASP A 177 7.63 -12.90 8.87
C ASP A 177 8.38 -13.67 9.96
N GLU A 178 8.32 -15.01 10.00
CA GLU A 178 8.92 -15.80 11.08
C GLU A 178 10.44 -16.03 10.92
N GLU A 179 11.01 -15.82 9.72
CA GLU A 179 12.39 -16.22 9.42
C GLU A 179 13.41 -15.10 9.16
N MET A 180 13.06 -13.81 9.04
CA MET A 180 14.00 -12.88 8.38
C MET A 180 14.20 -11.49 9.01
N GLU A 181 15.33 -11.35 9.73
CA GLU A 181 16.03 -10.06 9.92
C GLU A 181 16.82 -9.60 8.67
N THR A 182 16.80 -10.34 7.54
CA THR A 182 17.70 -10.06 6.39
C THR A 182 17.20 -10.43 4.97
N GLN A 183 15.92 -10.77 4.73
CA GLN A 183 15.45 -11.00 3.36
C GLN A 183 14.81 -9.73 2.81
N GLU A 184 15.13 -9.44 1.55
CA GLU A 184 14.43 -8.45 0.73
C GLU A 184 12.92 -8.60 0.95
N GLU A 185 12.27 -7.50 1.32
CA GLU A 185 10.82 -7.41 1.51
C GLU A 185 10.14 -8.07 0.31
N MET A 186 9.50 -9.22 0.52
CA MET A 186 8.90 -10.01 -0.55
C MET A 186 7.72 -9.22 -1.12
N SER A 187 7.98 -8.38 -2.11
CA SER A 187 6.99 -7.49 -2.69
C SER A 187 6.08 -8.29 -3.62
N LEU A 188 4.77 -8.23 -3.33
CA LEU A 188 3.78 -8.92 -4.14
C LEU A 188 3.52 -8.12 -5.42
N GLU A 189 3.90 -8.69 -6.56
CA GLU A 189 3.64 -8.10 -7.87
C GLU A 189 2.17 -8.26 -8.28
N HIS A 190 1.40 -7.18 -8.12
CA HIS A 190 -0.02 -7.15 -8.46
C HIS A 190 -0.31 -6.96 -9.95
N LEU A 191 0.60 -6.29 -10.66
CA LEU A 191 0.48 -5.89 -12.06
C LEU A 191 1.84 -6.05 -12.74
N PRO A 192 1.89 -6.44 -14.02
CA PRO A 192 3.14 -6.41 -14.79
C PRO A 192 3.72 -4.99 -14.85
N GLU A 193 5.04 -4.84 -14.73
CA GLU A 193 5.74 -3.55 -14.66
C GLU A 193 5.37 -2.61 -15.82
N SER A 194 5.29 -3.13 -17.05
CA SER A 194 4.90 -2.32 -18.22
C SER A 194 3.47 -1.77 -18.10
N VAL A 195 2.54 -2.55 -17.55
CA VAL A 195 1.14 -2.16 -17.37
C VAL A 195 1.01 -1.16 -16.23
N LEU A 196 1.78 -1.35 -15.15
CA LEU A 196 1.84 -0.42 -14.04
C LEU A 196 2.35 0.95 -14.48
N HIS A 197 3.42 0.99 -15.28
CA HIS A 197 3.91 2.25 -15.87
C HIS A 197 2.84 2.96 -16.71
N ASP A 198 2.13 2.23 -17.57
CA ASP A 198 1.03 2.80 -18.37
C ASP A 198 -0.10 3.35 -17.49
N ILE A 199 -0.48 2.63 -16.43
CA ILE A 199 -1.51 3.04 -15.47
C ILE A 199 -1.10 4.31 -14.72
N ILE A 200 0.15 4.41 -14.27
CA ILE A 200 0.70 5.60 -13.59
C ILE A 200 0.71 6.81 -14.53
N ARG A 201 1.10 6.62 -15.79
CA ARG A 201 1.07 7.68 -16.80
C ARG A 201 -0.35 8.17 -17.08
N ILE A 202 -1.30 7.27 -17.23
CA ILE A 202 -2.71 7.62 -17.45
C ILE A 202 -3.29 8.31 -16.20
N SER A 203 -3.03 7.79 -14.99
CA SER A 203 -3.57 8.39 -13.76
C SER A 203 -3.00 9.78 -13.52
N GLY A 204 -1.69 9.97 -13.71
CA GLY A 204 -1.04 11.29 -13.64
C GLY A 204 -1.67 12.28 -14.62
N TRP A 205 -1.85 11.88 -15.88
CA TRP A 205 -2.48 12.73 -16.89
C TRP A 205 -3.94 13.08 -16.54
N LEU A 206 -4.73 12.11 -16.06
CA LEU A 206 -6.11 12.33 -15.65
C LEU A 206 -6.25 13.20 -14.40
N VAL A 207 -5.24 13.24 -13.53
CA VAL A 207 -5.24 14.11 -12.34
C VAL A 207 -5.00 15.57 -12.73
N GLU A 208 -4.09 15.81 -13.66
CA GLU A 208 -3.74 17.17 -14.11
C GLU A 208 -4.81 17.76 -15.05
N ASN A 209 -5.30 16.93 -15.99
CA ASN A 209 -6.14 17.38 -17.09
C ASN A 209 -7.60 16.95 -16.98
N GLY A 210 -7.91 16.03 -16.06
CA GLY A 210 -9.27 15.54 -15.84
C GLY A 210 -10.07 16.45 -14.91
N ARG A 211 -11.28 16.82 -15.34
CA ARG A 211 -12.25 17.53 -14.48
C ARG A 211 -12.86 16.65 -13.39
N ASN A 212 -12.87 15.33 -13.59
CA ASN A 212 -13.44 14.35 -12.66
C ASN A 212 -12.38 13.35 -12.22
N GLN A 213 -12.48 12.89 -10.98
CA GLN A 213 -11.58 11.91 -10.37
C GLN A 213 -12.18 10.49 -10.41
N ASP A 214 -13.04 10.21 -11.39
CA ASP A 214 -13.83 8.98 -11.47
C ASP A 214 -12.95 7.73 -11.66
N PHE A 215 -11.75 7.88 -12.24
CA PHE A 215 -10.79 6.78 -12.37
C PHE A 215 -10.37 6.20 -11.02
N MET A 216 -10.33 7.01 -9.95
CA MET A 216 -10.02 6.52 -8.59
C MET A 216 -11.13 5.61 -8.09
N THR A 217 -12.38 5.93 -8.43
CA THR A 217 -13.54 5.07 -8.16
C THR A 217 -13.44 3.75 -8.91
N VAL A 218 -13.06 3.80 -10.18
CA VAL A 218 -12.80 2.58 -10.97
C VAL A 218 -11.68 1.75 -10.36
N TYR A 219 -10.59 2.39 -9.93
CA TYR A 219 -9.44 1.74 -9.32
C TYR A 219 -9.85 0.96 -8.07
N PHE A 220 -10.43 1.63 -7.06
CA PHE A 220 -10.73 0.96 -5.80
C PHE A 220 -11.82 -0.09 -5.96
N GLN A 221 -12.80 0.10 -6.86
CA GLN A 221 -13.83 -0.91 -7.13
C GLN A 221 -13.23 -2.19 -7.70
N ILE A 222 -12.32 -2.08 -8.67
CA ILE A 222 -11.67 -3.25 -9.27
C ILE A 222 -10.78 -3.93 -8.23
N ARG A 223 -9.96 -3.18 -7.49
CA ARG A 223 -9.06 -3.75 -6.48
C ARG A 223 -9.80 -4.38 -5.30
N SER A 224 -10.85 -3.74 -4.78
CA SER A 224 -11.71 -4.24 -3.68
C SER A 224 -12.23 -5.66 -3.97
N ILE A 225 -12.77 -5.86 -5.18
CA ILE A 225 -13.30 -7.17 -5.60
C ILE A 225 -12.22 -8.25 -5.59
N GLN A 226 -10.97 -7.89 -5.89
CA GLN A 226 -9.87 -8.85 -6.07
C GLN A 226 -9.21 -9.16 -4.74
N LEU A 227 -9.10 -8.17 -3.85
CA LEU A 227 -8.76 -8.38 -2.44
C LEU A 227 -9.75 -9.35 -1.78
N ASP A 228 -11.05 -9.11 -1.93
CA ASP A 228 -12.10 -9.97 -1.36
C ASP A 228 -12.05 -11.39 -1.92
N ARG A 229 -11.87 -11.53 -3.24
CA ARG A 229 -11.70 -12.85 -3.89
C ARG A 229 -10.44 -13.58 -3.42
N SER A 230 -9.36 -12.87 -3.12
CA SER A 230 -8.11 -13.46 -2.62
C SER A 230 -8.33 -14.08 -1.23
N ILE A 231 -8.98 -13.35 -0.34
CA ILE A 231 -9.31 -13.83 1.01
C ILE A 231 -10.31 -14.99 0.95
N LYS A 232 -11.38 -14.89 0.15
CA LYS A 232 -12.33 -15.99 -0.06
C LYS A 232 -11.66 -17.22 -0.67
N GLY A 233 -10.74 -17.03 -1.62
CA GLY A 233 -9.95 -18.10 -2.22
C GLY A 233 -9.08 -18.83 -1.20
N LEU A 234 -8.48 -18.11 -0.23
CA LEU A 234 -7.73 -18.70 0.87
C LEU A 234 -8.63 -19.54 1.79
N LYS A 235 -9.80 -19.01 2.17
CA LYS A 235 -10.79 -19.76 2.97
C LYS A 235 -11.21 -21.06 2.29
N ASP A 236 -11.53 -20.98 1.00
CA ASP A 236 -11.92 -22.15 0.20
C ASP A 236 -10.79 -23.18 0.08
N HIS A 237 -9.53 -22.74 0.04
CA HIS A 237 -8.37 -23.63 0.02
C HIS A 237 -8.27 -24.47 1.30
N PHE A 238 -8.47 -23.88 2.48
CA PHE A 238 -8.52 -24.63 3.75
C PHE A 238 -9.69 -25.62 3.79
N ARG A 239 -10.86 -25.23 3.29
CA ARG A 239 -12.03 -26.12 3.21
C ARG A 239 -11.83 -27.31 2.25
N LYS A 240 -11.16 -27.09 1.12
CA LYS A 240 -10.91 -28.13 0.10
C LYS A 240 -9.79 -29.10 0.51
N ASN A 241 -8.68 -28.60 1.07
CA ASN A 241 -7.60 -29.49 1.51
C ASN A 241 -8.05 -30.42 2.63
N SER A 242 -8.98 -29.97 3.47
CA SER A 242 -9.56 -30.77 4.55
C SER A 242 -10.49 -31.89 4.08
N SER A 243 -11.14 -31.74 2.91
CA SER A 243 -11.98 -32.78 2.30
C SER A 243 -11.19 -33.77 1.45
N SER A 244 -9.88 -33.57 1.28
CA SER A 244 -9.00 -34.41 0.45
C SER A 244 -8.23 -35.49 1.22
N SER A 245 -8.64 -35.83 2.44
CA SER A 245 -8.17 -37.03 3.15
C SER A 245 -8.63 -38.36 2.52
N GLY A 246 -9.29 -38.32 1.35
CA GLY A 246 -9.47 -39.45 0.45
C GLY A 246 -8.47 -39.40 -0.71
N VAL A 247 -7.47 -40.29 -0.66
CA VAL A 247 -6.56 -40.75 -1.73
C VAL A 247 -6.78 -40.09 -3.11
N PRO A 248 -5.81 -39.32 -3.65
CA PRO A 248 -5.90 -38.89 -5.04
C PRO A 248 -5.63 -40.09 -5.95
N TYR A 249 -6.70 -40.64 -6.54
CA TYR A 249 -6.57 -41.39 -7.79
C TYR A 249 -6.18 -40.37 -8.88
N SER A 250 -4.89 -40.27 -9.18
CA SER A 250 -4.43 -39.54 -10.36
C SER A 250 -4.89 -40.27 -11.62
N PRO A 251 -5.41 -39.59 -12.65
CA PRO A 251 -5.51 -40.17 -13.98
C PRO A 251 -4.09 -40.34 -14.51
N ALA A 252 -3.74 -41.59 -14.81
CA ALA A 252 -2.45 -41.93 -15.40
C ALA A 252 -2.26 -41.22 -16.74
N ILE A 253 -1.21 -40.40 -16.84
CA ILE A 253 -0.54 -40.12 -18.11
C ILE A 253 0.82 -40.80 -18.04
N GLN A 254 0.94 -41.90 -18.79
CA GLN A 254 2.20 -42.58 -19.01
C GLN A 254 3.14 -41.66 -19.79
N ASN A 255 4.32 -41.36 -19.24
CA ASN A 255 5.48 -41.11 -20.09
C ASN A 255 6.79 -41.54 -19.44
N LYS A 256 7.66 -42.02 -20.33
CA LYS A 256 8.76 -42.96 -20.10
C LYS A 256 9.92 -42.36 -19.30
N ARG A 257 10.55 -43.27 -18.54
CA ARG A 257 11.84 -43.13 -17.84
C ARG A 257 12.93 -42.45 -18.67
N LYS A 258 13.72 -41.61 -17.99
CA LYS A 258 15.16 -41.49 -18.25
C LYS A 258 15.89 -41.17 -16.95
N ASP A 259 16.71 -42.10 -16.51
CA ASP A 259 17.60 -42.00 -15.35
C ASP A 259 18.73 -41.00 -15.60
N THR A 260 19.07 -40.20 -14.58
CA THR A 260 20.46 -39.81 -14.28
C THR A 260 20.55 -39.25 -12.84
N PRO A 261 21.68 -39.44 -12.13
CA PRO A 261 21.72 -39.44 -10.68
C PRO A 261 22.34 -38.16 -10.11
N THR A 262 21.67 -37.48 -9.19
CA THR A 262 22.33 -36.44 -8.40
C THR A 262 21.73 -36.29 -7.00
N LYS A 263 22.62 -36.50 -6.03
CA LYS A 263 22.73 -35.89 -4.69
C LYS A 263 21.48 -35.87 -3.81
N LYS A 264 21.49 -36.76 -2.82
CA LYS A 264 20.69 -36.67 -1.58
C LYS A 264 20.97 -35.33 -0.87
N PRO A 265 19.95 -34.54 -0.50
CA PRO A 265 20.05 -33.61 0.60
C PRO A 265 19.67 -34.31 1.91
N ILE A 266 20.23 -33.76 2.98
CA ILE A 266 20.25 -34.24 4.36
C ILE A 266 18.85 -34.14 4.99
N LYS A 267 18.40 -35.24 5.61
CA LYS A 267 17.23 -35.25 6.50
C LYS A 267 17.49 -34.32 7.68
N ARG A 268 16.70 -33.24 7.83
CA ARG A 268 16.55 -32.57 9.14
C ARG A 268 15.42 -33.25 9.94
N PRO A 269 15.52 -33.31 11.28
CA PRO A 269 14.55 -34.01 12.12
C PRO A 269 13.30 -33.16 12.31
N GLY A 270 12.14 -33.68 11.92
CA GLY A 270 10.84 -33.09 12.25
C GLY A 270 10.47 -33.39 13.70
N THR A 271 10.67 -32.40 14.58
CA THR A 271 9.99 -32.32 15.87
C THR A 271 8.75 -31.45 15.63
N ILE A 272 7.58 -32.07 15.51
CA ILE A 272 6.20 -31.58 15.73
C ILE A 272 5.30 -32.64 15.07
N ARG A 273 5.17 -33.79 15.75
CA ARG A 273 4.16 -34.85 15.44
C ARG A 273 4.05 -35.87 16.59
N LYS A 274 4.37 -35.44 17.81
CA LYS A 274 4.35 -36.27 19.02
C LYS A 274 3.36 -35.82 20.10
N ALA A 275 2.48 -34.86 19.83
CA ALA A 275 1.45 -34.45 20.78
C ALA A 275 0.09 -35.14 20.57
N GLN A 276 -0.24 -35.62 19.35
CA GLN A 276 -1.60 -36.12 19.06
C GLN A 276 -1.79 -37.64 19.14
N ASN A 277 -0.72 -38.43 19.36
CA ASN A 277 -0.80 -39.90 19.37
C ASN A 277 -0.65 -40.56 20.73
N LEU A 278 -0.55 -39.80 21.83
CA LEU A 278 -0.55 -40.38 23.19
C LEU A 278 -1.95 -40.49 23.83
N LEU A 279 -3.01 -39.99 23.19
CA LEU A 279 -4.37 -39.98 23.74
C LEU A 279 -5.29 -41.11 23.23
N LYS A 280 -4.77 -42.09 22.48
CA LYS A 280 -5.57 -43.20 21.93
C LYS A 280 -5.39 -44.55 22.63
N GLN A 281 -4.57 -44.66 23.67
CA GLN A 281 -4.26 -45.94 24.32
C GLN A 281 -4.90 -46.19 25.70
N TYR A 282 -5.78 -45.31 26.20
CA TYR A 282 -6.39 -45.49 27.53
C TYR A 282 -7.91 -45.68 27.59
N SER A 283 -8.61 -45.92 26.46
CA SER A 283 -10.08 -46.10 26.48
C SER A 283 -10.59 -47.47 25.99
N GLN A 284 -9.78 -48.52 26.07
CA GLN A 284 -10.24 -49.88 25.76
C GLN A 284 -10.09 -50.81 26.96
N HIS A 285 -10.96 -50.65 27.96
CA HIS A 285 -11.38 -51.74 28.84
C HIS A 285 -12.68 -51.36 29.57
N GLY A 286 -13.78 -52.07 29.30
CA GLY A 286 -14.94 -52.11 30.21
C GLY A 286 -16.35 -52.01 29.62
N LEU A 287 -16.83 -53.13 29.08
CA LEU A 287 -18.20 -53.69 29.17
C LEU A 287 -19.47 -52.92 28.75
N ASP A 288 -20.25 -53.62 27.92
CA ASP A 288 -21.62 -53.39 27.47
C ASP A 288 -22.64 -52.99 28.57
N GLY A 289 -23.53 -52.04 28.24
CA GLY A 289 -24.78 -51.83 28.99
C GLY A 289 -25.57 -50.55 28.71
N LYS A 290 -26.50 -50.61 27.74
CA LYS A 290 -27.78 -49.86 27.62
C LYS A 290 -27.81 -48.31 27.69
N LYS A 291 -28.12 -47.75 26.52
CA LYS A 291 -28.85 -46.49 26.21
C LYS A 291 -29.44 -45.70 27.39
N GLY A 292 -28.84 -44.54 27.65
CA GLY A 292 -29.44 -43.33 28.20
C GLY A 292 -28.81 -42.14 27.48
N ALA A 293 -29.62 -41.17 27.05
CA ALA A 293 -29.18 -40.05 26.22
C ALA A 293 -28.29 -39.08 27.04
N SER A 294 -26.99 -39.02 26.71
CA SER A 294 -26.04 -38.00 27.20
C SER A 294 -25.58 -37.12 26.05
N ASN A 295 -25.61 -35.81 26.25
CA ASN A 295 -25.27 -34.76 25.28
C ASN A 295 -23.78 -34.37 25.27
N LEU A 296 -22.87 -35.22 25.76
CA LEU A 296 -21.42 -34.96 25.76
C LEU A 296 -20.62 -36.20 25.37
N ILE A 297 -20.95 -36.78 24.22
CA ILE A 297 -20.03 -37.66 23.48
C ILE A 297 -19.43 -36.82 22.36
N PRO A 298 -18.10 -36.75 22.18
CA PRO A 298 -17.50 -36.13 21.01
C PRO A 298 -18.04 -36.85 19.77
N MET A 299 -18.85 -36.18 18.96
CA MET A 299 -19.11 -36.65 17.60
C MET A 299 -17.82 -36.39 16.82
N GLU A 300 -16.98 -37.43 16.68
CA GLU A 300 -15.67 -37.48 15.98
C GLU A 300 -15.74 -37.05 14.49
N GLY A 301 -16.24 -35.86 14.21
CA GLY A 301 -16.38 -35.32 12.86
C GLY A 301 -17.12 -33.98 12.79
N ARG A 302 -17.72 -33.51 13.89
CA ARG A 302 -18.26 -32.13 13.98
C ARG A 302 -17.20 -31.16 14.49
N ASP A 303 -16.41 -31.60 15.46
CA ASP A 303 -15.34 -30.79 16.08
C ASP A 303 -14.22 -30.50 15.07
N ASP A 304 -13.83 -31.48 14.24
CA ASP A 304 -12.83 -31.29 13.18
C ASP A 304 -13.22 -30.20 12.17
N VAL A 305 -14.50 -30.11 11.79
CA VAL A 305 -14.98 -29.12 10.80
C VAL A 305 -14.97 -27.71 11.38
N PHE A 306 -15.35 -27.55 12.65
CA PHE A 306 -15.31 -26.25 13.33
C PHE A 306 -13.88 -25.79 13.58
N ASP A 307 -12.97 -26.69 13.93
CA ASP A 307 -11.55 -26.37 14.09
C ASP A 307 -10.93 -25.89 12.75
N ILE A 308 -11.30 -26.53 11.63
CA ILE A 308 -10.89 -26.08 10.29
C ILE A 308 -11.44 -24.69 9.95
N GLU A 309 -12.69 -24.39 10.30
CA GLU A 309 -13.29 -23.07 10.04
C GLU A 309 -12.62 -21.97 10.87
N ILE A 310 -12.25 -22.27 12.12
CA ILE A 310 -11.52 -21.38 13.03
C ILE A 310 -10.11 -21.13 12.49
N ASP A 311 -9.38 -22.18 12.13
CA ASP A 311 -8.04 -22.07 11.54
C ASP A 311 -8.08 -21.26 10.24
N ALA A 312 -9.07 -21.52 9.37
CA ALA A 312 -9.24 -20.76 8.14
C ALA A 312 -9.51 -19.27 8.43
N TYR A 313 -10.33 -18.96 9.43
CA TYR A 313 -10.60 -17.58 9.83
C TYR A 313 -9.35 -16.87 10.35
N ILE A 314 -8.56 -17.54 11.21
CA ILE A 314 -7.28 -17.02 11.72
C ILE A 314 -6.35 -16.63 10.57
N HIS A 315 -6.17 -17.51 9.58
CA HIS A 315 -5.33 -17.19 8.42
C HIS A 315 -5.94 -16.08 7.55
N CYS A 316 -7.27 -15.97 7.45
CA CYS A 316 -7.91 -14.87 6.73
C CYS A 316 -7.65 -13.50 7.39
N VAL A 317 -7.56 -13.44 8.73
CA VAL A 317 -7.19 -12.22 9.45
C VAL A 317 -5.77 -11.79 9.10
N SER A 318 -4.81 -12.71 9.17
CA SER A 318 -3.41 -12.40 8.82
C SER A 318 -3.28 -12.01 7.33
N ALA A 319 -3.97 -12.76 6.46
CA ALA A 319 -4.03 -12.48 5.03
C ALA A 319 -4.58 -11.09 4.72
N PHE A 320 -5.64 -10.66 5.40
CA PHE A 320 -6.19 -9.32 5.21
C PHE A 320 -5.14 -8.25 5.50
N VAL A 321 -4.40 -8.36 6.60
CA VAL A 321 -3.35 -7.39 6.96
C VAL A 321 -2.28 -7.32 5.88
N LYS A 322 -1.71 -8.47 5.48
CA LYS A 322 -0.64 -8.54 4.46
C LYS A 322 -1.10 -8.05 3.09
N LEU A 323 -2.29 -8.45 2.67
CA LEU A 323 -2.84 -8.01 1.39
C LEU A 323 -3.20 -6.51 1.41
N ALA A 324 -3.77 -6.00 2.50
CA ALA A 324 -4.07 -4.57 2.63
C ALA A 324 -2.80 -3.70 2.67
N GLN A 325 -1.71 -4.17 3.29
CA GLN A 325 -0.39 -3.52 3.19
C GLN A 325 0.07 -3.40 1.73
N SER A 326 0.00 -4.51 1.01
CA SER A 326 0.43 -4.57 -0.38
C SER A 326 -0.47 -3.75 -1.32
N GLU A 327 -1.79 -3.73 -1.08
CA GLU A 327 -2.72 -2.84 -1.80
C GLU A 327 -2.42 -1.35 -1.54
N TYR A 328 -2.04 -1.00 -0.30
CA TYR A 328 -1.66 0.37 0.03
C TYR A 328 -0.38 0.79 -0.70
N GLN A 329 0.63 -0.09 -0.76
CA GLN A 329 1.86 0.14 -1.52
C GLN A 329 1.54 0.43 -3.00
N LEU A 330 0.78 -0.45 -3.67
CA LEU A 330 0.36 -0.24 -5.06
C LEU A 330 -0.43 1.07 -5.25
N LEU A 331 -1.33 1.37 -4.31
CA LEU A 331 -2.16 2.57 -4.36
C LEU A 331 -1.32 3.85 -4.28
N THR A 332 -0.21 3.85 -3.53
CA THR A 332 0.65 5.04 -3.40
C THR A 332 1.35 5.43 -4.71
N GLU A 333 1.56 4.46 -5.61
CA GLU A 333 2.16 4.71 -6.92
C GLU A 333 1.16 5.30 -7.92
N ILE A 334 -0.12 4.93 -7.82
CA ILE A 334 -1.15 5.25 -8.83
C ILE A 334 -1.99 6.47 -8.43
N VAL A 335 -2.29 6.63 -7.13
CA VAL A 335 -3.25 7.62 -6.62
C VAL A 335 -2.51 8.80 -5.97
N PRO A 336 -2.89 10.06 -6.26
CA PRO A 336 -2.28 11.24 -5.64
C PRO A 336 -2.44 11.28 -4.11
N GLU A 337 -1.41 11.76 -3.41
CA GLU A 337 -1.28 11.76 -1.94
C GLU A 337 -2.55 12.19 -1.19
N HIS A 338 -3.18 13.29 -1.63
CA HIS A 338 -4.40 13.82 -1.01
C HIS A 338 -5.60 12.86 -1.03
N HIS A 339 -5.69 11.98 -2.01
CA HIS A 339 -6.81 11.04 -2.18
C HIS A 339 -6.49 9.63 -1.68
N GLN A 340 -5.21 9.34 -1.39
CA GLN A 340 -4.77 7.98 -1.06
C GLN A 340 -5.55 7.38 0.11
N LYS A 341 -5.67 8.11 1.22
CA LYS A 341 -6.35 7.60 2.42
C LYS A 341 -7.83 7.32 2.20
N LYS A 342 -8.54 8.18 1.46
CA LYS A 342 -9.97 8.02 1.17
C LYS A 342 -10.22 6.87 0.19
N THR A 343 -9.39 6.77 -0.85
CA THR A 343 -9.45 5.70 -1.84
C THR A 343 -9.12 4.35 -1.19
N PHE A 344 -8.11 4.30 -0.33
CA PHE A 344 -7.75 3.10 0.42
C PHE A 344 -8.86 2.67 1.38
N ASP A 345 -9.41 3.61 2.15
CA ASP A 345 -10.55 3.33 3.05
C ASP A 345 -11.72 2.71 2.29
N SER A 346 -12.02 3.20 1.08
CA SER A 346 -13.08 2.65 0.22
C SER A 346 -12.73 1.29 -0.39
N LEU A 347 -11.46 1.06 -0.74
CA LEU A 347 -10.95 -0.19 -1.32
C LEU A 347 -11.11 -1.38 -0.37
N ILE A 348 -10.82 -1.18 0.91
CA ILE A 348 -10.78 -2.28 1.88
C ILE A 348 -12.15 -2.61 2.50
N GLN A 349 -13.17 -1.74 2.35
CA GLN A 349 -14.45 -1.87 3.08
C GLN A 349 -15.09 -3.25 2.90
N GLU A 350 -15.27 -3.71 1.66
CA GLU A 350 -15.98 -4.96 1.37
C GLU A 350 -15.28 -6.17 1.98
N SER A 351 -13.96 -6.25 1.83
CA SER A 351 -13.13 -7.33 2.39
C SER A 351 -13.12 -7.30 3.91
N LEU A 352 -13.01 -6.11 4.50
CA LEU A 352 -13.01 -5.91 5.95
C LEU A 352 -14.38 -6.24 6.55
N ASP A 353 -15.48 -5.78 5.94
CA ASP A 353 -16.84 -6.06 6.41
C ASP A 353 -17.13 -7.56 6.37
N ASN A 354 -16.72 -8.25 5.30
CA ASN A 354 -16.86 -9.70 5.19
C ASN A 354 -16.04 -10.43 6.27
N LEU A 355 -14.83 -9.97 6.56
CA LEU A 355 -13.98 -10.53 7.62
C LEU A 355 -14.63 -10.34 9.01
N ILE A 356 -15.10 -9.14 9.31
CA ILE A 356 -15.72 -8.82 10.61
C ILE A 356 -17.04 -9.57 10.79
N MET A 357 -17.86 -9.65 9.72
CA MET A 357 -19.10 -10.44 9.72
C MET A 357 -18.83 -11.93 10.01
N GLU A 358 -17.74 -12.50 9.49
CA GLU A 358 -17.35 -13.87 9.80
C GLU A 358 -16.98 -14.03 11.28
N GLY A 359 -16.22 -13.08 11.84
CA GLY A 359 -15.94 -13.05 13.28
C GLY A 359 -17.20 -12.96 14.12
N ASP A 360 -18.17 -12.12 13.73
CA ASP A 360 -19.46 -12.00 14.41
C ASP A 360 -20.30 -13.29 14.29
N ASN A 361 -20.17 -14.03 13.19
CA ASN A 361 -20.81 -15.34 13.04
C ASN A 361 -20.26 -16.35 14.07
N ILE A 362 -18.94 -16.35 14.32
CA ILE A 362 -18.31 -17.17 15.37
C ILE A 362 -18.86 -16.78 16.75
N VAL A 363 -18.93 -15.48 17.06
CA VAL A 363 -19.51 -14.99 18.31
C VAL A 363 -20.98 -15.39 18.47
N SER A 364 -21.76 -15.28 17.39
CA SER A 364 -23.18 -15.66 17.36
C SER A 364 -23.39 -17.15 17.57
N ALA A 365 -22.53 -17.99 16.96
CA ALA A 365 -22.54 -19.43 17.15
C ALA A 365 -22.25 -19.82 18.60
N ALA A 366 -21.19 -19.24 19.18
CA ALA A 366 -20.86 -19.45 20.60
C ALA A 366 -21.99 -18.99 21.52
N ARG A 367 -22.58 -17.80 21.28
CA ARG A 367 -23.73 -17.29 22.05
C ARG A 367 -24.91 -18.26 22.03
N LYS A 368 -25.23 -18.85 20.87
CA LYS A 368 -26.32 -19.83 20.73
C LYS A 368 -26.02 -21.13 21.48
N ALA A 369 -24.76 -21.58 21.50
CA ALA A 369 -24.33 -22.77 22.25
C ALA A 369 -24.41 -22.54 23.77
N ILE A 370 -23.97 -21.37 24.25
CA ILE A 370 -24.06 -20.98 25.67
C ILE A 370 -25.51 -21.02 26.17
N ILE A 371 -26.47 -20.51 25.37
CA ILE A 371 -27.92 -20.57 25.71
C ILE A 371 -28.41 -22.01 25.83
N ARG A 372 -27.79 -22.97 25.14
CA ARG A 372 -28.12 -24.40 25.21
C ARG A 372 -27.39 -25.12 26.34
N HIS A 373 -26.72 -24.38 27.23
CA HIS A 373 -25.84 -24.90 28.28
C HIS A 373 -24.62 -25.68 27.76
N ASP A 374 -24.24 -25.44 26.50
CA ASP A 374 -22.98 -25.93 25.92
C ASP A 374 -21.90 -24.84 26.09
N TYR A 375 -21.29 -24.84 27.27
CA TYR A 375 -20.26 -23.87 27.63
C TYR A 375 -18.89 -24.17 26.99
N SER A 376 -18.67 -25.39 26.48
CA SER A 376 -17.45 -25.76 25.73
C SER A 376 -17.26 -24.90 24.48
N ALA A 377 -18.35 -24.38 23.90
CA ALA A 377 -18.28 -23.47 22.76
C ALA A 377 -17.53 -22.15 23.04
N VAL A 378 -17.24 -21.79 24.29
CA VAL A 378 -16.36 -20.65 24.58
C VAL A 378 -14.92 -20.91 24.17
N LEU A 379 -14.49 -22.18 24.17
CA LEU A 379 -13.13 -22.57 23.83
C LEU A 379 -12.78 -22.23 22.38
N THR A 380 -13.77 -22.19 21.48
CA THR A 380 -13.57 -21.78 20.09
C THR A 380 -13.27 -20.29 19.93
N ILE A 381 -13.70 -19.46 20.89
CA ILE A 381 -13.44 -18.01 20.87
C ILE A 381 -11.98 -17.74 21.23
N PHE A 382 -11.35 -18.54 22.11
CA PHE A 382 -10.03 -18.21 22.66
C PHE A 382 -8.90 -18.16 21.62
N PRO A 383 -8.72 -19.14 20.72
CA PRO A 383 -7.70 -19.06 19.67
C PRO A 383 -7.88 -17.82 18.79
N VAL A 384 -9.13 -17.55 18.40
CA VAL A 384 -9.47 -16.39 17.55
C VAL A 384 -9.17 -15.08 18.26
N LEU A 385 -9.66 -14.92 19.49
CA LEU A 385 -9.44 -13.71 20.29
C LEU A 385 -7.95 -13.46 20.54
N LYS A 386 -7.18 -14.53 20.83
CA LYS A 386 -5.72 -14.45 20.98
C LYS A 386 -5.08 -13.91 19.69
N HIS A 387 -5.43 -14.48 18.54
CA HIS A 387 -4.88 -14.05 17.27
C HIS A 387 -5.29 -12.61 16.89
N LEU A 388 -6.56 -12.23 17.09
CA LEU A 388 -7.01 -10.85 16.84
C LEU A 388 -6.27 -9.82 17.70
N LYS A 389 -6.00 -10.14 18.97
CA LYS A 389 -5.20 -9.28 19.86
C LYS A 389 -3.75 -9.19 19.42
N GLN A 390 -3.17 -10.30 18.96
CA GLN A 390 -1.80 -10.33 18.44
C GLN A 390 -1.65 -9.52 17.15
N MET A 391 -2.62 -9.61 16.23
CA MET A 391 -2.61 -8.88 14.96
C MET A 391 -3.04 -7.41 15.08
N LYS A 392 -3.64 -7.01 16.21
CA LYS A 392 -4.12 -5.65 16.44
C LYS A 392 -3.12 -4.53 16.10
N PRO A 393 -1.84 -4.53 16.54
CA PRO A 393 -0.89 -3.47 16.21
C PRO A 393 -0.67 -3.32 14.70
N GLU A 394 -0.49 -4.44 13.98
CA GLU A 394 -0.33 -4.41 12.53
C GLU A 394 -1.61 -3.93 11.84
N PHE A 395 -2.78 -4.36 12.33
CA PHE A 395 -4.07 -3.90 11.83
C PHE A 395 -4.24 -2.39 12.00
N ASP A 396 -3.91 -1.86 13.18
CA ASP A 396 -3.98 -0.42 13.49
C ASP A 396 -3.00 0.38 12.61
N GLN A 397 -1.81 -0.18 12.33
CA GLN A 397 -0.80 0.42 11.44
C GLN A 397 -1.32 0.51 10.00
N VAL A 398 -1.88 -0.59 9.46
CA VAL A 398 -2.41 -0.64 8.09
C VAL A 398 -3.60 0.30 7.92
N LEU A 399 -4.47 0.39 8.93
CA LEU A 399 -5.63 1.26 8.91
C LEU A 399 -5.30 2.72 9.24
N GLN A 400 -4.02 3.08 9.40
CA GLN A 400 -3.64 4.45 9.75
C GLN A 400 -4.07 5.44 8.65
N GLY A 401 -4.90 6.42 9.07
CA GLY A 401 -5.47 7.45 8.19
C GLY A 401 -6.84 7.12 7.58
N THR A 402 -7.39 5.92 7.81
CA THR A 402 -8.78 5.58 7.42
C THR A 402 -9.82 6.21 8.35
N ALA A 403 -11.11 6.11 7.99
CA ALA A 403 -12.22 6.60 8.80
C ALA A 403 -12.26 5.95 10.19
N ALA A 404 -12.74 6.70 11.19
CA ALA A 404 -12.86 6.18 12.56
C ALA A 404 -13.76 4.93 12.63
N GLY A 405 -14.82 4.88 11.82
CA GLY A 405 -15.69 3.72 11.70
C GLY A 405 -14.93 2.47 11.25
N THR A 406 -14.01 2.59 10.29
CA THR A 406 -13.16 1.51 9.79
C THR A 406 -12.19 1.00 10.86
N LYS A 407 -11.51 1.91 11.55
CA LYS A 407 -10.55 1.57 12.63
C LYS A 407 -11.21 0.88 13.82
N ASN A 408 -12.46 1.22 14.12
CA ASN A 408 -13.18 0.69 15.26
C ASN A 408 -13.83 -0.69 15.00
N LYS A 409 -13.82 -1.22 13.77
CA LYS A 409 -14.43 -2.53 13.48
C LYS A 409 -13.74 -3.68 14.21
N LEU A 410 -12.40 -3.77 14.15
CA LEU A 410 -11.64 -4.82 14.84
C LEU A 410 -11.75 -4.69 16.37
N PRO A 411 -11.53 -3.51 17.00
CA PRO A 411 -11.80 -3.33 18.42
C PRO A 411 -13.23 -3.73 18.83
N GLY A 412 -14.24 -3.35 18.05
CA GLY A 412 -15.63 -3.74 18.30
C GLY A 412 -15.84 -5.25 18.31
N LEU A 413 -15.22 -5.97 17.37
CA LEU A 413 -15.25 -7.43 17.32
C LEU A 413 -14.54 -8.06 18.54
N ILE A 414 -13.36 -7.55 18.91
CA ILE A 414 -12.61 -8.01 20.10
C ILE A 414 -13.47 -7.84 21.35
N THR A 415 -14.07 -6.68 21.58
CA THR A 415 -14.95 -6.43 22.74
C THR A 415 -16.19 -7.33 22.72
N SER A 416 -16.77 -7.61 21.54
CA SER A 416 -17.89 -8.54 21.38
C SER A 416 -17.52 -9.98 21.77
N MET A 417 -16.34 -10.44 21.34
CA MET A 417 -15.78 -11.74 21.72
C MET A 417 -15.49 -11.83 23.21
N GLU A 418 -14.83 -10.82 23.78
CA GLU A 418 -14.51 -10.76 25.22
C GLU A 418 -15.77 -10.78 26.08
N THR A 419 -16.78 -10.00 25.70
CA THR A 419 -18.05 -9.93 26.43
C THR A 419 -18.79 -11.26 26.39
N THR A 420 -18.79 -11.92 25.24
CA THR A 420 -19.46 -13.20 25.07
C THR A 420 -18.74 -14.30 25.84
N GLY A 421 -17.40 -14.33 25.80
CA GLY A 421 -16.63 -15.33 26.52
C GLY A 421 -16.67 -15.14 28.04
N ALA A 422 -16.60 -13.90 28.54
CA ALA A 422 -16.73 -13.62 29.98
C ALA A 422 -18.11 -14.02 30.52
N LYS A 423 -19.17 -13.69 29.77
CA LYS A 423 -20.53 -14.13 30.09
C LYS A 423 -20.64 -15.66 30.10
N ALA A 424 -20.00 -16.36 29.16
CA ALA A 424 -19.97 -17.82 29.16
C ALA A 424 -19.31 -18.39 30.43
N LEU A 425 -18.19 -17.81 30.85
CA LEU A 425 -17.49 -18.21 32.08
C LEU A 425 -18.36 -17.98 33.33
N GLU A 426 -19.05 -16.83 33.40
CA GLU A 426 -19.94 -16.52 34.51
C GLU A 426 -21.15 -17.47 34.56
N GLU A 427 -21.84 -17.66 33.44
CA GLU A 427 -22.99 -18.57 33.36
C GLU A 427 -22.61 -20.02 33.64
N PHE A 428 -21.41 -20.45 33.24
CA PHE A 428 -20.89 -21.78 33.60
C PHE A 428 -20.72 -21.94 35.11
N ALA A 429 -20.15 -20.94 35.79
CA ALA A 429 -19.98 -20.96 37.24
C ALA A 429 -21.33 -20.97 37.98
N ASP A 430 -22.33 -20.26 37.43
CA ASP A 430 -23.69 -20.25 37.96
C ASP A 430 -24.45 -21.56 37.67
N ASN A 431 -24.21 -22.18 36.51
CA ASN A 431 -24.77 -23.49 36.18
C ASN A 431 -24.28 -24.56 37.16
N ILE A 432 -22.98 -24.56 37.51
CA ILE A 432 -22.43 -25.48 38.54
C ILE A 432 -23.07 -25.24 39.90
N LYS A 433 -23.30 -23.97 40.26
CA LYS A 433 -23.91 -23.62 41.54
C LYS A 433 -25.37 -24.10 41.63
N ASN A 434 -26.12 -23.96 40.55
CA ASN A 434 -27.57 -24.21 40.51
C ASN A 434 -27.95 -25.60 39.95
N ASP A 435 -26.97 -26.48 39.72
CA ASP A 435 -27.22 -27.82 39.18
C ASP A 435 -28.16 -28.62 40.11
N PRO A 436 -29.29 -29.16 39.60
CA PRO A 436 -30.38 -29.67 40.42
C PRO A 436 -30.00 -30.94 41.19
N ASP A 437 -30.32 -30.98 42.47
CA ASP A 437 -30.10 -32.07 43.42
C ASP A 437 -31.25 -33.11 43.40
N LYS A 438 -31.67 -33.52 42.20
CA LYS A 438 -32.73 -34.51 42.04
C LYS A 438 -32.20 -35.93 42.19
N GLU A 439 -32.93 -36.77 42.91
CA GLU A 439 -32.56 -38.15 43.21
C GLU A 439 -32.25 -39.00 41.97
N TYR A 440 -32.93 -38.78 40.84
CA TYR A 440 -32.66 -39.52 39.61
C TYR A 440 -31.30 -39.19 38.94
N ASN A 441 -30.70 -38.04 39.29
CA ASN A 441 -29.37 -37.62 38.81
C ASN A 441 -28.25 -38.05 39.76
N MET A 442 -28.57 -38.70 40.89
CA MET A 442 -27.59 -39.12 41.88
C MET A 442 -27.08 -40.54 41.59
N PRO A 443 -25.75 -40.78 41.59
CA PRO A 443 -25.20 -42.12 41.47
C PRO A 443 -25.63 -43.03 42.62
N LYS A 444 -26.26 -44.17 42.32
CA LYS A 444 -26.78 -45.08 43.37
C LYS A 444 -25.70 -45.71 44.24
N ASP A 445 -24.47 -45.74 43.76
CA ASP A 445 -23.27 -46.30 44.39
C ASP A 445 -22.34 -45.23 44.98
N GLY A 446 -22.72 -43.95 44.93
CA GLY A 446 -21.91 -42.85 45.44
C GLY A 446 -20.63 -42.62 44.64
N THR A 447 -20.57 -42.94 43.34
CA THR A 447 -19.43 -42.61 42.49
C THR A 447 -19.29 -41.10 42.23
N VAL A 448 -18.25 -40.73 41.49
CA VAL A 448 -18.04 -39.35 41.01
C VAL A 448 -19.26 -38.91 40.19
N HIS A 449 -19.77 -37.72 40.49
CA HIS A 449 -20.90 -37.13 39.79
C HIS A 449 -20.45 -36.56 38.44
N GLU A 450 -21.31 -36.65 37.42
CA GLU A 450 -21.01 -36.14 36.07
C GLU A 450 -20.61 -34.65 36.09
N LEU A 451 -21.34 -33.83 36.86
CA LEU A 451 -21.00 -32.42 37.12
C LEU A 451 -19.54 -32.22 37.54
N THR A 452 -19.00 -33.08 38.41
CA THR A 452 -17.61 -32.99 38.88
C THR A 452 -16.62 -33.31 37.77
N SER A 453 -16.90 -34.35 36.98
CA SER A 453 -16.08 -34.68 35.81
C SER A 453 -16.07 -33.55 34.78
N ASN A 454 -17.25 -33.03 34.43
CA ASN A 454 -17.41 -31.97 33.44
C ASN A 454 -16.80 -30.65 33.90
N ALA A 455 -16.96 -30.30 35.18
CA ALA A 455 -16.36 -29.09 35.74
C ALA A 455 -14.83 -29.11 35.68
N ILE A 456 -14.23 -30.25 36.04
CA ILE A 456 -12.79 -30.42 36.01
C ILE A 456 -12.26 -30.44 34.56
N LEU A 457 -12.94 -31.14 33.65
CA LEU A 457 -12.55 -31.18 32.24
C LEU A 457 -12.53 -29.76 31.63
N PHE A 458 -13.56 -28.97 31.90
CA PHE A 458 -13.62 -27.58 31.43
C PHE A 458 -12.49 -26.73 32.02
N LEU A 459 -12.22 -26.85 33.32
CA LEU A 459 -11.12 -26.12 33.96
C LEU A 459 -9.76 -26.53 33.38
N GLN A 460 -9.56 -27.80 33.06
CA GLN A 460 -8.34 -28.28 32.39
C GLN A 460 -8.18 -27.67 30.99
N GLN A 461 -9.24 -27.66 30.18
CA GLN A 461 -9.22 -27.01 28.86
C GLN A 461 -9.00 -25.49 28.94
N LEU A 462 -9.49 -24.84 30.00
CA LEU A 462 -9.29 -23.41 30.22
C LEU A 462 -7.81 -23.06 30.50
N LEU A 463 -7.02 -24.00 31.04
CA LEU A 463 -5.60 -23.77 31.34
C LEU A 463 -4.76 -23.54 30.08
N ASP A 464 -5.10 -24.21 28.97
CA ASP A 464 -4.45 -24.02 27.67
C ASP A 464 -4.58 -22.56 27.16
N PHE A 465 -5.60 -21.84 27.66
CA PHE A 465 -5.92 -20.46 27.30
C PHE A 465 -5.86 -19.49 28.48
N GLN A 466 -5.06 -19.79 29.52
CA GLN A 466 -5.00 -19.00 30.75
C GLN A 466 -4.76 -17.49 30.55
N GLU A 467 -3.86 -17.12 29.63
CA GLU A 467 -3.57 -15.71 29.36
C GLU A 467 -4.75 -15.01 28.70
N THR A 468 -5.36 -15.65 27.69
CA THR A 468 -6.51 -15.13 26.97
C THR A 468 -7.74 -15.02 27.86
N ALA A 469 -8.02 -16.05 28.67
CA ALA A 469 -9.12 -16.07 29.62
C ALA A 469 -8.94 -15.02 30.74
N GLY A 470 -7.73 -14.91 31.29
CA GLY A 470 -7.42 -13.90 32.30
C GLY A 470 -7.56 -12.47 31.77
N ALA A 471 -7.03 -12.18 30.59
CA ALA A 471 -7.15 -10.87 29.95
C ALA A 471 -8.60 -10.52 29.61
N MET A 472 -9.39 -11.51 29.19
CA MET A 472 -10.83 -11.35 28.93
C MET A 472 -11.62 -11.00 30.20
N LEU A 473 -11.35 -11.71 31.30
CA LEU A 473 -11.95 -11.39 32.61
C LEU A 473 -11.53 -10.00 33.10
N ALA A 474 -10.27 -9.61 32.88
CA ALA A 474 -9.77 -8.30 33.27
C ALA A 474 -10.42 -7.16 32.47
N SER A 475 -10.63 -7.35 31.16
CA SER A 475 -11.33 -6.39 30.29
C SER A 475 -12.74 -6.05 30.80
N GLN A 476 -13.47 -7.02 31.34
CA GLN A 476 -14.79 -6.80 31.92
C GLN A 476 -14.79 -5.98 33.21
N VAL A 477 -13.75 -6.13 34.03
CA VAL A 477 -13.65 -5.47 35.34
C VAL A 477 -13.13 -4.03 35.19
N LEU A 478 -12.18 -3.82 34.28
CA LEU A 478 -11.47 -2.54 34.12
C LEU A 478 -11.94 -1.71 32.92
N GLY A 479 -12.70 -2.29 31.99
CA GLY A 479 -13.09 -1.63 30.74
C GLY A 479 -11.88 -1.12 29.94
N ASP A 480 -12.03 0.06 29.30
CA ASP A 480 -10.97 0.72 28.53
C ASP A 480 -9.73 1.08 29.36
N THR A 481 -9.84 1.07 30.69
CA THR A 481 -8.74 1.34 31.64
C THR A 481 -7.74 0.19 31.75
N TYR A 482 -8.03 -0.99 31.18
CA TYR A 482 -7.15 -2.17 31.25
C TYR A 482 -5.77 -1.94 30.60
N ASN A 483 -5.68 -1.11 29.57
CA ASN A 483 -4.43 -0.79 28.86
C ASN A 483 -3.76 0.51 29.35
N ILE A 484 -4.30 1.17 30.37
CA ILE A 484 -3.79 2.44 30.90
C ILE A 484 -2.95 2.14 32.16
N PRO A 485 -1.66 2.52 32.20
CA PRO A 485 -0.88 2.42 33.43
C PRO A 485 -1.57 3.22 34.54
N LEU A 486 -1.86 2.55 35.67
CA LEU A 486 -2.48 3.19 36.84
C LEU A 486 -1.59 4.28 37.47
N ASP A 487 -0.29 4.29 37.15
CA ASP A 487 0.69 5.30 37.58
C ASP A 487 1.50 5.83 36.38
N PRO A 488 1.51 7.15 36.10
CA PRO A 488 2.26 7.77 35.00
C PRO A 488 3.79 7.63 35.09
N ARG A 489 4.33 7.13 36.21
CA ARG A 489 5.77 6.96 36.45
C ARG A 489 6.31 5.58 36.10
N GLU A 490 5.44 4.65 35.75
CA GLU A 490 5.84 3.29 35.38
C GLU A 490 6.31 3.21 33.92
N THR A 491 7.55 2.75 33.73
CA THR A 491 8.11 2.44 32.41
C THR A 491 7.28 1.33 31.74
N SER A 492 7.23 1.31 30.41
CA SER A 492 6.44 0.35 29.59
C SER A 492 6.64 -1.13 29.96
N SER A 493 7.80 -1.45 30.55
CA SER A 493 8.17 -2.79 31.04
C SER A 493 7.54 -3.19 32.38
N SER A 494 7.19 -2.26 33.27
CA SER A 494 6.56 -2.60 34.57
C SER A 494 5.04 -2.68 34.48
N ALA A 495 4.43 -1.82 33.65
CA ALA A 495 2.97 -1.82 33.42
C ALA A 495 2.45 -3.11 32.77
N SER A 496 3.23 -3.70 31.85
CA SER A 496 2.90 -4.99 31.20
C SER A 496 2.98 -6.17 32.18
N SER A 497 3.97 -6.17 33.07
CA SER A 497 4.11 -7.17 34.13
C SER A 497 2.95 -7.11 35.13
N TYR A 498 2.50 -5.90 35.50
CA TYR A 498 1.39 -5.71 36.44
C TYR A 498 0.04 -6.17 35.87
N SER A 499 -0.23 -5.83 34.60
CA SER A 499 -1.45 -6.26 33.90
C SER A 499 -1.54 -7.79 33.74
N SER A 500 -0.41 -8.43 33.44
CA SER A 500 -0.32 -9.89 33.38
C SER A 500 -0.58 -10.55 34.74
N GLU A 501 0.01 -10.02 35.82
CA GLU A 501 -0.21 -10.55 37.17
C GLU A 501 -1.66 -10.36 37.65
N PHE A 502 -2.26 -9.19 37.35
CA PHE A 502 -3.66 -8.92 37.65
C PHE A 502 -4.60 -9.90 36.93
N SER A 503 -4.37 -10.13 35.64
CA SER A 503 -5.13 -11.08 34.82
C SER A 503 -5.04 -12.52 35.37
N ARG A 504 -3.85 -12.92 35.83
CA ARG A 504 -3.62 -14.22 36.48
C ARG A 504 -4.37 -14.34 37.81
N ARG A 505 -4.40 -13.28 38.62
CA ARG A 505 -5.14 -13.26 39.90
C ARG A 505 -6.64 -13.36 39.68
N LEU A 506 -7.18 -12.69 38.66
CA LEU A 506 -8.60 -12.81 38.29
C LEU A 506 -8.96 -14.22 37.83
N LEU A 507 -8.14 -14.83 36.97
CA LEU A 507 -8.35 -16.21 36.56
C LEU A 507 -8.29 -17.17 37.76
N SER A 508 -7.32 -17.00 38.65
CA SER A 508 -7.24 -17.80 39.88
C SER A 508 -8.49 -17.63 40.76
N THR A 509 -8.98 -16.41 40.90
CA THR A 509 -10.22 -16.12 41.65
C THR A 509 -11.42 -16.81 41.00
N TYR A 510 -11.50 -16.81 39.67
CA TYR A 510 -12.54 -17.50 38.92
C TYR A 510 -12.48 -19.02 39.12
N ILE A 511 -11.30 -19.64 39.00
CA ILE A 511 -11.13 -21.09 39.23
C ILE A 511 -11.55 -21.45 40.67
N CYS A 512 -11.13 -20.66 41.66
CA CYS A 512 -11.56 -20.84 43.05
C CYS A 512 -13.08 -20.70 43.22
N LYS A 513 -13.73 -19.75 42.53
CA LYS A 513 -15.20 -19.59 42.52
C LYS A 513 -15.88 -20.83 41.98
N VAL A 514 -15.40 -21.38 40.86
CA VAL A 514 -15.95 -22.60 40.24
C VAL A 514 -15.82 -23.80 41.18
N LEU A 515 -14.63 -24.04 41.74
CA LEU A 515 -14.38 -25.14 42.66
C LEU A 515 -15.19 -25.00 43.96
N GLY A 516 -15.31 -23.79 44.49
CA GLY A 516 -16.14 -23.50 45.66
C GLY A 516 -17.63 -23.72 45.40
N ASN A 517 -18.13 -23.30 44.24
CA ASN A 517 -19.51 -23.57 43.82
C ASN A 517 -19.76 -25.08 43.67
N LEU A 518 -18.81 -25.81 43.06
CA LEU A 518 -18.88 -27.25 42.93
C LEU A 518 -18.91 -27.95 44.29
N GLN A 519 -18.05 -27.53 45.22
CA GLN A 519 -18.02 -28.07 46.59
C GLN A 519 -19.36 -27.86 47.32
N LEU A 520 -19.91 -26.64 47.28
CA LEU A 520 -21.18 -26.34 47.92
C LEU A 520 -22.34 -27.13 47.29
N ASN A 521 -22.35 -27.27 45.97
CA ASN A 521 -23.37 -28.05 45.27
C ASN A 521 -23.26 -29.54 45.62
N LEU A 522 -22.05 -30.12 45.63
CA LEU A 522 -21.81 -31.51 46.06
C LEU A 522 -22.25 -31.77 47.50
N LEU A 523 -22.04 -30.81 48.41
CA LEU A 523 -22.54 -30.90 49.78
C LEU A 523 -24.08 -30.92 49.82
N SER A 524 -24.76 -30.12 49.00
CA SER A 524 -26.23 -30.19 48.89
C SER A 524 -26.68 -31.55 48.36
N LYS A 525 -26.08 -32.01 47.26
CA LYS A 525 -26.37 -33.31 46.64
C LYS A 525 -26.12 -34.49 47.58
N SER A 526 -25.10 -34.43 48.43
CA SER A 526 -24.80 -35.50 49.40
C SER A 526 -25.91 -35.72 50.42
N LYS A 527 -26.75 -34.69 50.70
CA LYS A 527 -27.88 -34.79 51.64
C LYS A 527 -29.11 -35.50 51.05
N VAL A 528 -29.09 -35.81 49.75
CA VAL A 528 -30.15 -36.55 49.06
C VAL A 528 -30.12 -38.05 49.42
N TYR A 529 -28.94 -38.58 49.77
CA TYR A 529 -28.82 -39.98 50.22
C TYR A 529 -29.41 -40.15 51.62
N GLU A 530 -30.28 -41.15 51.78
CA GLU A 530 -30.83 -41.53 53.09
C GLU A 530 -29.76 -42.10 54.02
N ASP A 531 -28.78 -42.84 53.48
CA ASP A 531 -27.67 -43.43 54.24
C ASP A 531 -26.51 -42.44 54.42
N PRO A 532 -26.18 -42.06 55.68
CA PRO A 532 -25.05 -41.18 55.98
C PRO A 532 -23.69 -41.75 55.53
N ALA A 533 -23.52 -43.08 55.50
CA ALA A 533 -22.28 -43.70 55.05
C ALA A 533 -22.09 -43.53 53.53
N LEU A 534 -23.15 -43.75 52.76
CA LEU A 534 -23.15 -43.52 51.31
C LEU A 534 -22.93 -42.04 50.95
N SER A 535 -23.53 -41.13 51.72
CA SER A 535 -23.28 -39.68 51.60
C SER A 535 -21.79 -39.33 51.78
N ALA A 536 -21.14 -39.91 52.78
CA ALA A 536 -19.71 -39.72 53.03
C ALA A 536 -18.83 -40.33 51.92
N ILE A 537 -19.19 -41.51 51.40
CA ILE A 537 -18.50 -42.15 50.27
C ILE A 537 -18.60 -41.28 49.01
N PHE A 538 -19.79 -40.75 48.71
CA PHE A 538 -20.01 -39.84 47.59
C PHE A 538 -19.12 -38.60 47.66
N LEU A 539 -19.08 -37.93 48.81
CA LEU A 539 -18.21 -36.76 49.01
C LEU A 539 -16.73 -37.14 48.90
N HIS A 540 -16.32 -38.27 49.49
CA HIS A 540 -14.95 -38.74 49.42
C HIS A 540 -14.51 -38.98 47.97
N ASN A 541 -15.33 -39.67 47.18
CA ASN A 541 -15.03 -39.97 45.78
C ASN A 541 -14.89 -38.70 44.93
N ASN A 542 -15.80 -37.75 45.07
CA ASN A 542 -15.76 -36.50 44.31
C ASN A 542 -14.60 -35.59 44.73
N TYR A 543 -14.34 -35.43 46.03
CA TYR A 543 -13.20 -34.64 46.50
C TYR A 543 -11.85 -35.27 46.15
N ASN A 544 -11.75 -36.59 46.24
CA ASN A 544 -10.55 -37.32 45.80
C ASN A 544 -10.32 -37.14 44.29
N TYR A 545 -11.39 -37.17 43.48
CA TYR A 545 -11.29 -36.91 42.05
C TYR A 545 -10.82 -35.48 41.74
N ILE A 546 -11.41 -34.47 42.41
CA ILE A 546 -11.00 -33.07 42.28
C ILE A 546 -9.52 -32.91 42.66
N LEU A 547 -9.11 -33.42 43.82
CA LEU A 547 -7.72 -33.34 44.31
C LEU A 547 -6.75 -33.97 43.33
N LYS A 548 -7.00 -35.22 42.90
CA LYS A 548 -6.14 -35.93 41.93
C LYS A 548 -6.08 -35.25 40.57
N SER A 549 -7.10 -34.47 40.21
CA SER A 549 -7.15 -33.75 38.94
C SER A 549 -6.43 -32.40 38.99
N LEU A 550 -6.27 -31.82 40.18
CA LEU A 550 -5.49 -30.60 40.43
C LEU A 550 -3.99 -30.87 40.66
N GLU A 551 -3.64 -32.10 41.05
CA GLU A 551 -2.25 -32.56 41.23
C GLU A 551 -1.54 -32.93 39.91
N LYS A 552 -2.32 -33.09 38.84
CA LYS A 552 -1.82 -33.30 37.46
C LYS A 552 -1.65 -31.95 36.78
#